data_AF-N6Z1C1-F1
#
_entry.id   AF-N6Z1C1-F1
#
_cell.length_a   1.000
_cell.length_b   1.000
_cell.length_c   1.000
_cell.angle_alpha   90.00
_cell.angle_beta   90.00
_cell.angle_gamma   90.00
#
_symmetry.space_group_name_H-M   'P 1'
#
loop_
_entity.id
_entity.type
_entity.pdbx_description
1 polymer ?
#
loop_
_entity_poly.entity_id
_entity_poly.type
_entity_poly.pdbx_seq_one_letter_code
_entity_poly.pdbx_strand_id
1 'polypeptide(L)'
;AGGLLAGGELRARAHALAHARSVEALATARAALIGYAISYAETHPGEGYGFLPCPDAANTGSTPIGACGARGTAAVGRLPWRTLGLPELRDGWGECLWYAVAGSVKHNPKPQALNWDSPGQFRLLDPAGRALPVAAADGMAVAVVFSPGPPRSGQIRPGTRGTSCAGGASTADLAHYLDPGHPRAGSGEIDIALHPATLDEEAPNDLAAWIGLDDLFDALRRRRDHAGHVDAILARSANALAARLAADRAAWLARHAR
;
A
#
# COMPACT_ATOMS: atom_id res chain seq x y z
N ALA A 1 -6.65 -32.12 42.25
CA ALA A 1 -7.08 -31.72 40.90
C ALA A 1 -7.39 -30.23 40.93
N GLY A 2 -6.50 -29.38 40.42
CA GLY A 2 -6.67 -27.94 40.48
C GLY A 2 -5.47 -27.25 39.85
N GLY A 3 -5.64 -26.80 38.60
CA GLY A 3 -4.58 -26.15 37.84
C GLY A 3 -4.71 -26.43 36.35
N LEU A 4 -5.77 -25.96 35.70
CA LEU A 4 -5.81 -25.93 34.23
C LEU A 4 -6.59 -24.73 33.64
N LEU A 5 -7.26 -23.90 34.45
CA LEU A 5 -8.02 -22.74 33.94
C LEU A 5 -7.16 -21.49 33.70
N ALA A 6 -6.02 -21.34 34.38
CA ALA A 6 -5.17 -20.15 34.24
C ALA A 6 -4.39 -20.06 32.91
N GLY A 7 -4.05 -21.21 32.30
CA GLY A 7 -3.26 -21.25 31.06
C GLY A 7 -4.02 -20.76 29.83
N GLY A 8 -5.32 -21.06 29.75
CA GLY A 8 -6.18 -20.62 28.65
C GLY A 8 -6.40 -19.11 28.64
N GLU A 9 -6.64 -18.51 29.81
CA GLU A 9 -6.82 -17.06 29.94
C GLU A 9 -5.55 -16.28 29.60
N LEU A 10 -4.37 -16.77 30.00
CA LEU A 10 -3.10 -16.14 29.68
C LEU A 10 -2.80 -16.19 28.17
N ARG A 11 -3.07 -17.32 27.50
CA ARG A 11 -2.91 -17.45 26.04
C ARG A 11 -3.86 -16.53 25.28
N ALA A 12 -5.13 -16.49 25.67
CA ALA A 12 -6.12 -15.60 25.06
C ALA A 12 -5.73 -14.12 25.21
N ARG A 13 -5.23 -13.73 26.39
CA ARG A 13 -4.71 -12.37 26.63
C ARG A 13 -3.48 -12.07 25.78
N ALA A 14 -2.53 -12.99 25.68
CA ALA A 14 -1.36 -12.82 24.82
C ALA A 14 -1.76 -12.63 23.35
N HIS A 15 -2.71 -13.42 22.86
CA HIS A 15 -3.28 -13.30 21.52
C HIS A 15 -3.94 -11.92 21.29
N ALA A 16 -4.76 -11.47 22.23
CA ALA A 16 -5.39 -10.16 22.14
C ALA A 16 -4.37 -9.01 22.13
N LEU A 17 -3.33 -9.08 22.97
CA LEU A 17 -2.27 -8.05 23.02
C LEU A 17 -1.48 -7.97 21.71
N ALA A 18 -1.13 -9.11 21.13
CA ALA A 18 -0.43 -9.11 19.86
C ALA A 18 -1.30 -8.68 18.70
N HIS A 19 -2.57 -9.09 18.67
CA HIS A 19 -3.52 -8.59 17.69
C HIS A 19 -3.62 -7.06 17.74
N ALA A 20 -3.71 -6.48 18.94
CA ALA A 20 -3.69 -5.03 19.12
C ALA A 20 -2.40 -4.38 18.59
N ARG A 21 -1.23 -5.00 18.84
CA ARG A 21 0.06 -4.53 18.29
C ARG A 21 0.12 -4.63 16.76
N SER A 22 -0.43 -5.69 16.17
CA SER A 22 -0.52 -5.83 14.71
C SER A 22 -1.37 -4.72 14.11
N VAL A 23 -2.52 -4.40 14.73
CA VAL A 23 -3.38 -3.28 14.28
C VAL A 23 -2.64 -1.94 14.38
N GLU A 24 -1.89 -1.70 15.46
CA GLU A 24 -1.07 -0.49 15.61
C GLU A 24 0.05 -0.40 14.56
N ALA A 25 0.74 -1.50 14.27
CA ALA A 25 1.77 -1.58 13.24
C ALA A 25 1.18 -1.30 11.85
N LEU A 26 0.02 -1.89 11.54
CA LEU A 26 -0.70 -1.65 10.29
C LEU A 26 -1.15 -0.18 10.16
N ALA A 27 -1.69 0.41 11.23
CA ALA A 27 -2.08 1.81 11.25
C ALA A 27 -0.88 2.75 11.02
N THR A 28 0.26 2.45 11.65
CA THR A 28 1.52 3.19 11.46
C THR A 28 2.01 3.08 10.03
N ALA A 29 2.04 1.87 9.46
CA ALA A 29 2.44 1.64 8.08
C ALA A 29 1.53 2.38 7.08
N ARG A 30 0.21 2.31 7.28
CA ARG A 30 -0.78 3.03 6.47
C ARG A 30 -0.56 4.54 6.53
N ALA A 31 -0.40 5.10 7.73
CA ALA A 31 -0.14 6.53 7.91
C ALA A 31 1.17 6.97 7.25
N ALA A 32 2.22 6.17 7.34
CA ALA A 32 3.50 6.46 6.71
C ALA A 32 3.43 6.42 5.17
N LEU A 33 2.68 5.48 4.60
CA LEU A 33 2.44 5.42 3.14
C LEU A 33 1.68 6.65 2.64
N ILE A 34 0.63 7.07 3.35
CA ILE A 34 -0.09 8.32 3.04
C ILE A 34 0.86 9.52 3.19
N GLY A 35 1.65 9.56 4.27
CA GLY A 35 2.67 10.58 4.51
C GLY A 35 3.66 10.71 3.37
N TYR A 36 4.22 9.59 2.91
CA TYR A 36 5.12 9.53 1.76
C TYR A 36 4.45 10.08 0.49
N ALA A 37 3.22 9.65 0.20
CA ALA A 37 2.49 10.10 -0.99
C ALA A 37 2.22 11.61 -0.98
N ILE A 38 1.88 12.16 0.19
CA ILE A 38 1.64 13.60 0.32
C ILE A 38 2.92 14.42 0.42
N SER A 39 4.07 13.81 0.75
CA SER A 39 5.37 14.50 0.82
C SER A 39 6.29 14.18 -0.37
N TYR A 40 5.75 13.60 -1.45
CA TYR A 40 6.57 13.07 -2.52
C TYR A 40 7.28 14.18 -3.32
N ALA A 41 6.58 15.28 -3.63
CA ALA A 41 7.14 16.36 -4.45
C ALA A 41 8.25 17.17 -3.74
N GLU A 42 8.26 17.18 -2.40
CA GLU A 42 9.28 17.82 -1.59
C GLU A 42 10.63 17.09 -1.71
N THR A 43 10.58 15.77 -1.88
CA THR A 43 11.77 14.93 -2.06
C THR A 43 12.10 14.69 -3.53
N HIS A 44 11.16 14.97 -4.44
CA HIS A 44 11.30 14.82 -5.89
C HIS A 44 10.83 16.10 -6.62
N PRO A 45 11.66 17.16 -6.63
CA PRO A 45 11.29 18.42 -7.26
C PRO A 45 10.90 18.26 -8.73
N GLY A 46 9.80 18.90 -9.14
CA GLY A 46 9.26 18.81 -10.50
C GLY A 46 8.30 17.64 -10.73
N GLU A 47 8.12 16.77 -9.73
CA GLU A 47 7.17 15.67 -9.75
C GLU A 47 5.86 16.03 -9.05
N GLY A 48 4.79 15.28 -9.35
CA GLY A 48 3.49 15.42 -8.70
C GLY A 48 3.40 14.71 -7.35
N TYR A 49 2.25 14.84 -6.69
CA TYR A 49 1.94 14.13 -5.45
C TYR A 49 1.18 12.81 -5.68
N GLY A 50 0.99 12.04 -4.62
CA GLY A 50 0.15 10.84 -4.62
C GLY A 50 0.90 9.55 -4.92
N PHE A 51 2.19 9.63 -5.27
CA PHE A 51 2.98 8.45 -5.59
C PHE A 51 3.34 7.66 -4.34
N LEU A 52 3.21 6.33 -4.42
CA LEU A 52 3.56 5.42 -3.34
C LEU A 52 4.91 4.72 -3.59
N PRO A 53 5.64 4.33 -2.52
CA PRO A 53 6.89 3.62 -2.67
C PRO A 53 6.64 2.24 -3.27
N CYS A 54 7.66 1.69 -3.90
CA CYS A 54 7.67 0.31 -4.36
C CYS A 54 8.03 -0.60 -3.19
N PRO A 55 7.53 -1.84 -3.16
CA PRO A 55 7.78 -2.73 -2.05
C PRO A 55 9.28 -3.06 -1.93
N ASP A 56 9.68 -3.53 -0.75
CA ASP A 56 10.99 -4.12 -0.54
C ASP A 56 10.97 -5.58 -1.03
N ALA A 57 11.54 -5.78 -2.21
CA ALA A 57 11.72 -7.09 -2.83
C ALA A 57 13.09 -7.72 -2.51
N ALA A 58 13.85 -7.15 -1.58
CA ALA A 58 15.19 -7.63 -1.20
C ALA A 58 15.31 -7.99 0.30
N ASN A 59 14.24 -7.78 1.08
CA ASN A 59 14.23 -7.95 2.53
C ASN A 59 15.31 -7.08 3.24
N THR A 60 15.47 -5.85 2.74
CA THR A 60 16.43 -4.85 3.22
C THR A 60 15.76 -3.67 3.89
N GLY A 61 14.44 -3.64 4.02
CA GLY A 61 13.66 -2.48 4.43
C GLY A 61 13.64 -1.33 3.42
N SER A 62 14.38 -1.42 2.31
CA SER A 62 14.44 -0.41 1.27
C SER A 62 13.87 -0.94 -0.03
N THR A 63 13.46 -0.04 -0.90
CA THR A 63 12.98 -0.38 -2.24
C THR A 63 14.16 -0.65 -3.19
N PRO A 64 14.42 -1.89 -3.64
CA PRO A 64 15.46 -2.13 -4.63
C PRO A 64 15.05 -1.63 -6.03
N ILE A 65 16.04 -1.39 -6.89
CA ILE A 65 15.80 -1.05 -8.30
C ILE A 65 15.01 -2.20 -8.96
N GLY A 66 13.93 -1.85 -9.66
CA GLY A 66 13.09 -2.83 -10.36
C GLY A 66 12.05 -3.55 -9.50
N ALA A 67 11.97 -3.27 -8.19
CA ALA A 67 11.03 -3.93 -7.26
C ALA A 67 9.55 -3.87 -7.69
N CYS A 68 9.20 -2.88 -8.51
CA CYS A 68 7.84 -2.63 -8.94
C CYS A 68 7.46 -3.22 -10.30
N GLY A 69 8.36 -3.92 -10.98
CA GLY A 69 8.08 -4.47 -12.31
C GLY A 69 7.68 -3.40 -13.35
N ALA A 70 6.86 -3.80 -14.33
CA ALA A 70 6.47 -2.96 -15.47
C ALA A 70 5.38 -1.93 -15.13
N ARG A 71 5.28 -0.86 -15.93
CA ARG A 71 4.26 0.20 -15.73
C ARG A 71 2.84 -0.37 -15.77
N GLY A 72 1.98 0.09 -14.86
CA GLY A 72 0.60 -0.40 -14.77
C GLY A 72 0.44 -1.77 -14.10
N THR A 73 1.52 -2.48 -13.80
CA THR A 73 1.48 -3.73 -13.03
C THR A 73 1.54 -3.44 -11.53
N ALA A 74 0.67 -4.06 -10.75
CA ALA A 74 0.77 -4.10 -9.29
C ALA A 74 2.07 -4.77 -8.86
N ALA A 75 2.65 -4.28 -7.76
CA ALA A 75 3.83 -4.87 -7.16
C ALA A 75 3.54 -5.30 -5.73
N VAL A 76 4.19 -6.38 -5.30
CA VAL A 76 4.02 -6.96 -3.97
C VAL A 76 5.38 -7.29 -3.39
N GLY A 77 5.57 -7.10 -2.09
CA GLY A 77 6.79 -7.46 -1.36
C GLY A 77 6.71 -7.01 0.10
N ARG A 78 7.84 -6.89 0.79
CA ARG A 78 7.87 -6.41 2.18
C ARG A 78 7.56 -4.91 2.23
N LEU A 79 7.08 -4.44 3.38
CA LEU A 79 6.96 -3.01 3.65
C LEU A 79 8.36 -2.37 3.62
N PRO A 80 8.60 -1.33 2.79
CA PRO A 80 9.90 -0.68 2.69
C PRO A 80 10.09 0.34 3.82
N TRP A 81 10.19 -0.15 5.06
CA TRP A 81 10.21 0.67 6.28
C TRP A 81 11.36 1.70 6.31
N ARG A 82 12.55 1.39 5.78
CA ARG A 82 13.65 2.37 5.63
C ARG A 82 13.30 3.46 4.63
N THR A 83 12.71 3.10 3.48
CA THR A 83 12.23 4.08 2.49
C THR A 83 11.17 5.01 3.08
N LEU A 84 10.34 4.48 4.00
CA LEU A 84 9.30 5.24 4.71
C LEU A 84 9.81 6.04 5.91
N GLY A 85 11.11 5.96 6.25
CA GLY A 85 11.68 6.64 7.42
C GLY A 85 11.16 6.09 8.77
N LEU A 86 10.73 4.83 8.80
CA LEU A 86 10.21 4.16 9.98
C LEU A 86 11.29 3.31 10.65
N PRO A 87 11.15 2.99 11.96
CA PRO A 87 11.82 1.81 12.50
C PRO A 87 11.28 0.54 11.81
N GLU A 88 11.99 -0.58 11.96
CA GLU A 88 11.50 -1.85 11.45
C GLU A 88 10.17 -2.21 12.12
N LEU A 89 9.07 -2.11 11.35
CA LEU A 89 7.73 -2.41 11.82
C LEU A 89 7.49 -3.91 11.80
N ARG A 90 7.09 -4.45 12.95
CA ARG A 90 6.72 -5.84 13.14
C ARG A 90 5.31 -5.93 13.68
N ASP A 91 4.62 -6.98 13.29
CA ASP A 91 3.33 -7.32 13.85
C ASP A 91 3.46 -7.81 15.31
N GLY A 92 2.34 -8.11 15.96
CA GLY A 92 2.34 -8.57 17.35
C GLY A 92 3.08 -9.89 17.59
N TRP A 93 3.39 -10.63 16.53
CA TRP A 93 4.10 -11.91 16.54
C TRP A 93 5.54 -11.83 16.02
N GLY A 94 6.03 -10.61 15.78
CA GLY A 94 7.41 -10.37 15.39
C GLY A 94 7.67 -10.49 13.89
N GLU A 95 6.61 -10.66 13.09
CA GLU A 95 6.72 -10.79 11.64
C GLU A 95 6.74 -9.43 10.96
N CYS A 96 7.48 -9.35 9.85
CA CYS A 96 7.48 -8.15 9.04
C CYS A 96 6.21 -8.03 8.20
N LEU A 97 5.77 -6.78 8.03
CA LEU A 97 4.59 -6.48 7.22
C LEU A 97 4.86 -6.70 5.72
N TRP A 98 3.85 -7.20 5.01
CA TRP A 98 3.83 -7.23 3.55
C TRP A 98 3.07 -6.02 3.02
N TYR A 99 3.35 -5.67 1.77
CA TYR A 99 2.83 -4.49 1.13
C TYR A 99 2.61 -4.76 -0.36
N ALA A 100 1.43 -4.41 -0.83
CA ALA A 100 1.03 -4.41 -2.22
C ALA A 100 0.67 -2.99 -2.67
N VAL A 101 1.11 -2.61 -3.87
CA VAL A 101 0.89 -1.29 -4.45
C VAL A 101 0.39 -1.41 -5.88
N ALA A 102 -0.62 -0.62 -6.22
CA ALA A 102 -1.19 -0.61 -7.55
C ALA A 102 -0.27 0.10 -8.55
N GLY A 103 -0.27 -0.39 -9.78
CA GLY A 103 0.49 0.19 -10.88
C GLY A 103 0.07 1.62 -11.25
N SER A 104 -1.13 2.04 -10.84
CA SER A 104 -1.69 3.38 -11.02
C SER A 104 -1.11 4.43 -10.08
N VAL A 105 -0.46 4.04 -8.97
CA VAL A 105 0.04 5.00 -7.95
C VAL A 105 1.52 4.83 -7.61
N LYS A 106 2.16 3.75 -8.04
CA LYS A 106 3.58 3.53 -7.72
C LYS A 106 4.51 4.60 -8.31
N HIS A 107 5.56 4.95 -7.58
CA HIS A 107 6.52 5.98 -7.99
C HIS A 107 7.51 5.53 -9.07
N ASN A 108 7.65 4.23 -9.36
CA ASN A 108 8.58 3.74 -10.37
C ASN A 108 8.21 2.33 -10.89
N PRO A 109 8.08 2.10 -12.21
CA PRO A 109 7.85 3.13 -13.22
C PRO A 109 6.52 3.83 -12.96
N LYS A 110 6.52 5.17 -13.02
CA LYS A 110 5.32 5.99 -12.79
C LYS A 110 4.18 5.61 -13.74
N PRO A 111 2.91 5.74 -13.37
CA PRO A 111 1.82 5.76 -14.35
C PRO A 111 2.00 6.89 -15.38
N GLN A 112 1.23 6.86 -16.48
CA GLN A 112 1.21 7.97 -17.44
C GLN A 112 0.60 9.24 -16.84
N ALA A 113 -0.41 9.06 -15.99
CA ALA A 113 -1.05 10.11 -15.22
C ALA A 113 -1.47 9.54 -13.87
N LEU A 114 -1.40 10.38 -12.85
CA LEU A 114 -1.93 10.12 -11.51
C LEU A 114 -2.77 11.33 -11.10
N ASN A 115 -4.04 11.09 -10.78
CA ASN A 115 -5.04 12.08 -10.39
C ASN A 115 -6.08 11.43 -9.48
N TRP A 116 -7.08 12.21 -9.05
CA TRP A 116 -8.15 11.79 -8.14
C TRP A 116 -9.14 10.78 -8.74
N ASP A 117 -9.00 10.42 -10.02
CA ASP A 117 -9.82 9.44 -10.74
C ASP A 117 -8.97 8.27 -11.26
N SER A 118 -7.74 8.13 -10.74
CA SER A 118 -6.85 7.04 -11.13
C SER A 118 -7.33 5.72 -10.55
N PRO A 119 -7.47 4.66 -11.35
CA PRO A 119 -8.14 3.44 -10.90
C PRO A 119 -7.32 2.72 -9.82
N GLY A 120 -8.02 2.12 -8.85
CA GLY A 120 -7.46 1.09 -8.00
C GLY A 120 -7.17 -0.20 -8.77
N GLN A 121 -6.56 -1.17 -8.08
CA GLN A 121 -6.32 -2.51 -8.64
C GLN A 121 -6.72 -3.62 -7.70
N PHE A 122 -6.88 -3.35 -6.41
CA PHE A 122 -7.15 -4.37 -5.41
C PHE A 122 -8.61 -4.34 -5.00
N ARG A 123 -9.37 -5.35 -5.42
CA ARG A 123 -10.74 -5.55 -4.95
C ARG A 123 -10.69 -6.42 -3.69
N LEU A 124 -11.10 -5.84 -2.57
CA LEU A 124 -11.08 -6.50 -1.27
C LEU A 124 -12.41 -7.23 -1.08
N LEU A 125 -12.36 -8.52 -0.78
CA LEU A 125 -13.53 -9.38 -0.63
C LEU A 125 -13.57 -9.97 0.79
N ASP A 126 -14.77 -10.09 1.35
CA ASP A 126 -14.99 -10.90 2.55
C ASP A 126 -15.09 -12.40 2.21
N PRO A 127 -15.17 -13.30 3.22
CA PRO A 127 -15.27 -14.75 2.96
C PRO A 127 -16.53 -15.19 2.19
N ALA A 128 -17.55 -14.33 2.11
CA ALA A 128 -18.76 -14.56 1.32
C ALA A 128 -18.65 -14.02 -0.12
N GLY A 129 -17.50 -13.46 -0.50
CA GLY A 129 -17.25 -12.86 -1.81
C GLY A 129 -17.85 -11.47 -1.99
N ARG A 130 -18.25 -10.79 -0.90
CA ARG A 130 -18.78 -9.43 -0.95
C ARG A 130 -17.63 -8.43 -0.89
N ALA A 131 -17.72 -7.38 -1.72
CA ALA A 131 -16.74 -6.32 -1.71
C ALA A 131 -16.74 -5.56 -0.36
N LEU A 132 -15.56 -5.41 0.23
CA LEU A 132 -15.32 -4.58 1.39
C LEU A 132 -15.23 -3.10 0.97
N PRO A 133 -15.66 -2.16 1.82
CA PRO A 133 -15.65 -0.74 1.47
C PRO A 133 -14.22 -0.21 1.37
N VAL A 134 -13.96 0.50 0.28
CA VAL A 134 -12.71 1.24 0.04
C VAL A 134 -13.06 2.69 -0.26
N ALA A 135 -12.27 3.62 0.28
CA ALA A 135 -12.38 5.05 -0.02
C ALA A 135 -11.83 5.36 -1.43
N ALA A 136 -12.59 4.98 -2.45
CA ALA A 136 -12.31 5.25 -3.85
C ALA A 136 -13.61 5.20 -4.67
N ALA A 137 -13.69 5.97 -5.75
CA ALA A 137 -14.86 6.00 -6.64
C ALA A 137 -15.19 4.64 -7.28
N ASP A 138 -14.16 3.84 -7.57
CA ASP A 138 -14.28 2.49 -8.15
C ASP A 138 -14.38 1.37 -7.10
N GLY A 139 -14.33 1.72 -5.80
CA GLY A 139 -14.34 0.76 -4.70
C GLY A 139 -13.10 -0.12 -4.61
N MET A 140 -12.01 0.21 -5.31
CA MET A 140 -10.77 -0.57 -5.32
C MET A 140 -9.65 0.13 -4.56
N ALA A 141 -8.86 -0.65 -3.83
CA ALA A 141 -7.69 -0.14 -3.13
C ALA A 141 -6.50 0.07 -4.09
N VAL A 142 -5.70 1.09 -3.78
CA VAL A 142 -4.44 1.40 -4.48
C VAL A 142 -3.22 0.89 -3.71
N ALA A 143 -3.38 0.57 -2.43
CA ALA A 143 -2.37 -0.12 -1.63
C ALA A 143 -3.01 -0.94 -0.52
N VAL A 144 -2.35 -2.04 -0.16
CA VAL A 144 -2.74 -2.92 0.95
C VAL A 144 -1.50 -3.34 1.71
N VAL A 145 -1.54 -3.26 3.04
CA VAL A 145 -0.49 -3.70 3.96
C VAL A 145 -1.03 -4.87 4.77
N PHE A 146 -0.23 -5.93 4.92
CA PHE A 146 -0.62 -7.15 5.62
C PHE A 146 0.29 -7.43 6.82
N SER A 147 -0.33 -7.90 7.89
CA SER A 147 0.30 -8.49 9.07
C SER A 147 0.08 -10.01 9.00
N PRO A 148 1.14 -10.82 8.78
CA PRO A 148 1.05 -12.28 8.61
C PRO A 148 0.48 -13.08 9.76
N GLY A 149 0.44 -12.50 10.97
CA GLY A 149 -0.04 -13.26 12.11
C GLY A 149 0.93 -14.40 12.50
N PRO A 150 0.51 -15.30 13.39
CA PRO A 150 1.29 -16.47 13.77
C PRO A 150 1.31 -17.47 12.61
N PRO A 151 2.38 -18.27 12.45
CA PRO A 151 2.46 -19.26 11.38
C PRO A 151 1.34 -20.30 11.51
N ARG A 152 0.67 -20.60 10.39
CA ARG A 152 -0.35 -21.65 10.31
C ARG A 152 0.23 -23.00 9.88
N SER A 153 -0.56 -24.05 10.02
CA SER A 153 -0.23 -25.37 9.48
C SER A 153 0.11 -25.28 7.99
N GLY A 154 1.28 -25.77 7.60
CA GLY A 154 1.81 -25.69 6.23
C GLY A 154 2.59 -24.41 5.90
N GLN A 155 2.56 -23.38 6.76
CA GLN A 155 3.44 -22.21 6.62
C GLN A 155 4.80 -22.49 7.27
N ILE A 156 5.81 -22.74 6.44
CA ILE A 156 7.19 -22.92 6.88
C ILE A 156 7.94 -21.60 6.69
N ARG A 157 8.15 -20.88 7.79
CA ARG A 157 8.87 -19.59 7.80
C ARG A 157 10.36 -19.83 8.07
N PRO A 158 11.26 -19.60 7.10
CA PRO A 158 12.70 -19.80 7.32
C PRO A 158 13.21 -18.81 8.36
N GLY A 159 14.11 -19.25 9.23
CA GLY A 159 14.77 -18.36 10.19
C GLY A 159 15.51 -17.19 9.52
N THR A 160 15.72 -16.11 10.27
CA THR A 160 16.46 -14.91 9.83
C THR A 160 17.89 -15.27 9.41
N ARG A 161 18.27 -15.03 8.15
CA ARG A 161 19.63 -15.26 7.64
C ARG A 161 20.38 -13.95 7.38
N GLY A 162 20.73 -13.22 8.44
CA GLY A 162 21.45 -11.95 8.33
C GLY A 162 20.63 -10.79 7.73
N THR A 163 19.36 -11.03 7.42
CA THR A 163 18.34 -10.03 7.07
C THR A 163 17.54 -9.65 8.31
N SER A 164 16.89 -8.48 8.27
CA SER A 164 16.11 -7.99 9.41
C SER A 164 14.79 -8.79 9.55
N CYS A 165 14.10 -9.14 8.46
CA CYS A 165 12.95 -10.04 8.51
C CYS A 165 13.33 -11.51 8.28
N ALA A 166 12.51 -12.42 8.82
CA ALA A 166 12.59 -13.84 8.52
C ALA A 166 12.27 -14.13 7.04
N GLY A 167 12.78 -15.25 6.53
CA GLY A 167 12.59 -15.66 5.13
C GLY A 167 13.52 -15.00 4.11
N GLY A 168 13.32 -15.38 2.85
CA GLY A 168 14.07 -14.85 1.71
C GLY A 168 13.52 -13.50 1.24
N ALA A 169 14.19 -12.95 0.22
CA ALA A 169 13.80 -11.73 -0.48
C ALA A 169 12.66 -11.94 -1.49
N SER A 170 12.20 -13.17 -1.69
CA SER A 170 11.35 -13.51 -2.84
C SER A 170 9.87 -13.32 -2.54
N THR A 171 9.13 -12.80 -3.52
CA THR A 171 7.66 -12.82 -3.51
C THR A 171 7.09 -14.24 -3.59
N ALA A 172 7.90 -15.24 -3.98
CA ALA A 172 7.52 -16.65 -3.88
C ALA A 172 7.25 -17.09 -2.43
N ASP A 173 7.80 -16.37 -1.45
CA ASP A 173 7.60 -16.67 -0.04
C ASP A 173 6.22 -16.21 0.45
N LEU A 174 5.43 -15.44 -0.32
CA LEU A 174 4.13 -14.93 0.14
C LEU A 174 3.24 -16.02 0.74
N ALA A 175 3.16 -17.18 0.11
CA ALA A 175 2.33 -18.30 0.58
C ALA A 175 2.81 -18.91 1.91
N HIS A 176 4.08 -18.68 2.30
CA HIS A 176 4.62 -19.12 3.59
C HIS A 176 4.32 -18.13 4.73
N TYR A 177 3.76 -16.96 4.42
CA TYR A 177 3.46 -15.92 5.41
C TYR A 177 1.98 -15.54 5.40
N LEU A 178 1.41 -15.29 4.22
CA LEU A 178 0.04 -14.83 4.04
C LEU A 178 -0.90 -15.99 3.69
N ASP A 179 -2.15 -15.79 4.03
CA ASP A 179 -3.27 -16.68 3.80
C ASP A 179 -3.65 -16.79 2.32
N PRO A 180 -4.40 -17.85 1.94
CA PRO A 180 -4.98 -17.95 0.62
C PRO A 180 -5.81 -16.70 0.28
N GLY A 181 -5.64 -16.20 -0.94
CA GLY A 181 -6.26 -14.94 -1.38
C GLY A 181 -5.39 -13.70 -1.19
N HIS A 182 -4.09 -13.86 -0.88
CA HIS A 182 -3.12 -12.76 -0.89
C HIS A 182 -2.91 -12.15 -2.29
N PRO A 183 -2.49 -10.87 -2.37
CA PRO A 183 -2.25 -10.20 -3.63
C PRO A 183 -1.11 -10.85 -4.41
N ARG A 184 -1.19 -10.77 -5.73
CA ARG A 184 -0.13 -11.17 -6.65
C ARG A 184 0.28 -9.98 -7.50
N ALA A 185 1.54 -9.95 -7.94
CA ALA A 185 1.94 -8.99 -8.96
C ALA A 185 1.16 -9.30 -10.25
N GLY A 186 0.59 -8.27 -10.88
CA GLY A 186 -0.29 -8.46 -12.03
C GLY A 186 -0.82 -7.15 -12.59
N SER A 187 -1.31 -7.19 -13.83
CA SER A 187 -2.04 -6.09 -14.45
C SER A 187 -3.54 -6.32 -14.34
N GLY A 188 -4.31 -5.24 -14.22
CA GLY A 188 -5.77 -5.30 -14.10
C GLY A 188 -6.23 -5.44 -12.64
N GLU A 189 -7.48 -5.89 -12.49
CA GLU A 189 -8.10 -6.12 -11.19
C GLU A 189 -7.53 -7.38 -10.52
N ILE A 190 -7.27 -7.27 -9.22
CA ILE A 190 -6.70 -8.31 -8.37
C ILE A 190 -7.60 -8.47 -7.16
N ASP A 191 -8.21 -9.65 -7.05
CA ASP A 191 -9.05 -10.00 -5.91
C ASP A 191 -8.21 -10.42 -4.72
N ILE A 192 -8.55 -9.87 -3.55
CA ILE A 192 -7.91 -10.18 -2.28
C ILE A 192 -9.00 -10.60 -1.29
N ALA A 193 -8.96 -11.85 -0.86
CA ALA A 193 -9.91 -12.37 0.13
C ALA A 193 -9.36 -12.12 1.53
N LEU A 194 -10.05 -11.27 2.31
CA LEU A 194 -9.72 -10.99 3.69
C LEU A 194 -10.65 -11.76 4.61
N HIS A 195 -10.05 -12.41 5.60
CA HIS A 195 -10.77 -13.21 6.57
C HIS A 195 -10.73 -12.52 7.94
N PRO A 196 -11.80 -12.60 8.74
CA PRO A 196 -11.74 -12.14 10.11
C PRO A 196 -10.74 -12.99 10.88
N ALA A 197 -9.84 -12.35 11.62
CA ALA A 197 -8.92 -13.09 12.49
C ALA A 197 -9.73 -13.86 13.55
N THR A 198 -9.49 -15.15 13.64
CA THR A 198 -10.09 -16.01 14.66
C THR A 198 -9.02 -16.54 15.62
N LEU A 199 -9.45 -17.13 16.74
CA LEU A 199 -8.54 -17.82 17.67
C LEU A 199 -8.24 -19.26 17.24
N ASP A 200 -8.84 -19.73 16.14
CA ASP A 200 -8.56 -21.05 15.58
C ASP A 200 -7.24 -20.99 14.81
N GLU A 201 -6.28 -21.84 15.19
CA GLU A 201 -4.92 -21.84 14.65
C GLU A 201 -4.86 -22.34 13.19
N GLU A 202 -5.89 -23.07 12.75
CA GLU A 202 -6.04 -23.52 11.37
C GLU A 202 -6.75 -22.50 10.48
N ALA A 203 -7.48 -21.55 11.08
CA ALA A 203 -8.21 -20.52 10.34
C ALA A 203 -7.28 -19.41 9.84
N PRO A 204 -7.63 -18.74 8.72
CA PRO A 204 -6.94 -17.53 8.29
C PRO A 204 -6.85 -16.49 9.42
N ASN A 205 -5.67 -15.92 9.59
CA ASN A 205 -5.30 -15.06 10.70
C ASN A 205 -4.56 -13.79 10.28
N ASP A 206 -4.39 -13.57 8.97
CA ASP A 206 -3.85 -12.34 8.42
C ASP A 206 -4.72 -11.13 8.78
N LEU A 207 -4.07 -10.02 9.08
CA LEU A 207 -4.71 -8.72 9.19
C LEU A 207 -4.26 -7.83 8.04
N ALA A 208 -5.16 -6.96 7.58
CA ALA A 208 -4.84 -6.02 6.52
C ALA A 208 -5.33 -4.61 6.84
N ALA A 209 -4.56 -3.63 6.39
CA ALA A 209 -5.00 -2.24 6.26
C ALA A 209 -4.81 -1.80 4.82
N TRP A 210 -5.75 -1.01 4.29
CA TRP A 210 -5.73 -0.59 2.90
C TRP A 210 -5.86 0.92 2.75
N ILE A 211 -5.48 1.39 1.57
CA ILE A 211 -5.53 2.78 1.15
C ILE A 211 -6.33 2.83 -0.14
N GLY A 212 -7.43 3.57 -0.11
CA GLY A 212 -8.14 3.95 -1.31
C GLY A 212 -7.56 5.24 -1.92
N LEU A 213 -7.93 5.55 -3.15
CA LEU A 213 -7.44 6.74 -3.81
C LEU A 213 -7.89 8.03 -3.10
N ASP A 214 -9.12 8.05 -2.59
CA ASP A 214 -9.65 9.22 -1.86
C ASP A 214 -8.88 9.47 -0.57
N ASP A 215 -8.37 8.43 0.11
CA ASP A 215 -7.50 8.60 1.28
C ASP A 215 -6.25 9.45 0.96
N LEU A 216 -5.64 9.22 -0.21
CA LEU A 216 -4.47 9.96 -0.67
C LEU A 216 -4.81 11.40 -1.02
N PHE A 217 -5.85 11.60 -1.84
CA PHE A 217 -6.21 12.94 -2.31
C PHE A 217 -6.89 13.78 -1.23
N ASP A 218 -7.60 13.19 -0.29
CA ASP A 218 -8.11 13.91 0.88
C ASP A 218 -6.99 14.31 1.83
N ALA A 219 -5.97 13.47 2.00
CA ALA A 219 -4.79 13.85 2.76
C ALA A 219 -4.05 15.03 2.10
N LEU A 220 -3.96 15.05 0.76
CA LEU A 220 -3.42 16.18 0.01
C LEU A 220 -4.24 17.45 0.21
N ARG A 221 -5.58 17.37 0.06
CA ARG A 221 -6.49 18.51 0.25
C ARG A 221 -6.42 19.12 1.64
N ARG A 222 -6.11 18.30 2.67
CA ARG A 222 -5.95 18.77 4.05
C ARG A 222 -4.65 19.53 4.30
N ARG A 223 -3.68 19.52 3.37
CA ARG A 223 -2.45 20.31 3.54
C ARG A 223 -2.74 21.81 3.41
N ARG A 224 -2.12 22.61 4.27
CA ARG A 224 -2.29 24.08 4.29
C ARG A 224 -1.81 24.77 3.02
N ASP A 225 -0.84 24.20 2.32
CA ASP A 225 -0.24 24.74 1.11
C ASP A 225 -0.82 24.16 -0.19
N HIS A 226 -1.77 23.22 -0.10
CA HIS A 226 -2.32 22.54 -1.28
C HIS A 226 -3.05 23.50 -2.22
N ALA A 227 -3.87 24.40 -1.67
CA ALA A 227 -4.59 25.41 -2.48
C ALA A 227 -3.61 26.28 -3.29
N GLY A 228 -2.56 26.81 -2.63
CA GLY A 228 -1.53 27.59 -3.31
C GLY A 228 -0.77 26.81 -4.37
N HIS A 229 -0.56 25.50 -4.15
CA HIS A 229 0.03 24.63 -5.17
C HIS A 229 -0.87 24.47 -6.40
N VAL A 230 -2.18 24.25 -6.20
CA VAL A 230 -3.17 24.16 -7.28
C VAL A 230 -3.24 25.48 -8.05
N ASP A 231 -3.30 26.61 -7.35
CA ASP A 231 -3.31 27.95 -7.98
C ASP A 231 -2.06 28.17 -8.84
N ALA A 232 -0.89 27.73 -8.37
CA ALA A 232 0.35 27.84 -9.13
C ALA A 232 0.33 26.96 -10.40
N ILE A 233 -0.27 25.77 -10.36
CA ILE A 233 -0.47 24.93 -11.55
C ILE A 233 -1.42 25.62 -12.53
N LEU A 234 -2.56 26.11 -12.05
CA LEU A 234 -3.55 26.79 -12.88
C LEU A 234 -2.96 28.04 -13.55
N ALA A 235 -2.22 28.86 -12.80
CA ALA A 235 -1.55 30.04 -13.32
C ALA A 235 -0.52 29.69 -14.40
N ARG A 236 0.32 28.65 -14.19
CA ARG A 236 1.29 28.19 -15.19
C ARG A 236 0.60 27.72 -16.47
N SER A 237 -0.46 26.93 -16.34
CA SER A 237 -1.25 26.43 -17.48
C SER A 237 -1.93 27.56 -18.24
N ALA A 238 -2.54 28.52 -17.53
CA ALA A 238 -3.18 29.69 -18.12
C ALA A 238 -2.17 30.57 -18.86
N ASN A 239 -1.00 30.84 -18.27
CA ASN A 239 0.05 31.62 -18.90
C ASN A 239 0.61 30.94 -20.16
N ALA A 240 0.83 29.62 -20.11
CA ALA A 240 1.29 28.85 -21.26
C ALA A 240 0.26 28.87 -22.41
N LEU A 241 -1.03 28.72 -22.09
CA LEU A 241 -2.11 28.81 -23.07
C LEU A 241 -2.22 30.22 -23.67
N ALA A 242 -2.18 31.26 -22.82
CA ALA A 242 -2.25 32.65 -23.25
C ALA A 242 -1.11 33.01 -24.20
N ALA A 243 0.12 32.58 -23.90
CA ALA A 243 1.28 32.78 -24.78
C ALA A 243 1.09 32.10 -26.15
N ARG A 244 0.53 30.89 -26.20
CA ARG A 244 0.25 30.18 -27.46
C ARG A 244 -0.84 30.86 -28.28
N LEU A 245 -1.89 31.34 -27.62
CA LEU A 245 -2.98 32.08 -28.27
C LEU A 245 -2.51 33.45 -28.78
N ALA A 246 -1.63 34.13 -28.05
CA ALA A 246 -1.07 35.42 -28.47
C ALA A 246 -0.15 35.28 -29.70
N ALA A 247 0.58 34.16 -29.82
CA ALA A 247 1.50 33.92 -30.92
C ALA A 247 0.77 33.72 -32.27
N ASP A 248 -0.26 32.88 -32.31
CA ASP A 248 -1.11 32.69 -33.49
C ASP A 248 -2.45 32.02 -33.10
N ARG A 249 -3.41 32.86 -32.71
CA ARG A 249 -4.73 32.42 -32.26
C ARG A 249 -5.45 31.61 -33.33
N ALA A 250 -5.44 32.07 -34.58
CA ALA A 250 -6.21 31.48 -35.67
C ALA A 250 -5.69 30.08 -35.99
N ALA A 251 -4.36 29.92 -36.15
CA ALA A 251 -3.78 28.61 -36.42
C ALA A 251 -3.86 27.67 -35.20
N TRP A 252 -3.75 28.19 -33.97
CA TRP A 252 -3.91 27.36 -32.78
C TRP A 252 -5.33 26.82 -32.66
N LEU A 253 -6.35 27.68 -32.83
CA LEU A 253 -7.75 27.27 -32.82
C LEU A 253 -8.05 26.30 -33.97
N ALA A 254 -7.59 26.58 -35.19
CA ALA A 254 -7.81 25.69 -36.33
C ALA A 254 -7.22 24.27 -36.12
N ARG A 255 -6.13 24.13 -35.37
CA ARG A 255 -5.52 22.82 -35.03
C ARG A 255 -6.26 22.04 -33.94
N HIS A 256 -7.00 22.73 -33.06
CA HIS A 256 -7.55 22.13 -31.84
C HIS A 256 -9.06 22.28 -31.68
N ALA A 257 -9.74 23.04 -32.53
CA ALA A 257 -11.19 23.04 -32.66
C ALA A 257 -11.58 21.78 -33.45
N ARG A 258 -12.01 20.74 -32.74
CA ARG A 258 -12.84 19.66 -33.27
C ARG A 258 -14.19 19.70 -32.58
#